data_AF-A0A5E4IKT0-F1
#
_entry.id   AF-A0A5E4IKT0-F1
#
_cell.length_a   1.000
_cell.length_b   1.000
_cell.length_c   1.000
_cell.angle_alpha   90.00
_cell.angle_beta   90.00
_cell.angle_gamma   90.00
#
_symmetry.space_group_name_H-M   'P 1'
#
loop_
_entity.id
_entity.type
_entity.pdbx_description
1 polymer ?
#
loop_
_entity_poly.entity_id
_entity_poly.type
_entity_poly.pdbx_seq_one_letter_code
_entity_poly.pdbx_strand_id
1 'polypeptide(L)' 'MEQKEKKKLNPIERELMHKFKGKNARKCRFCGTARGLIRKYKLQICRRCFREVGEKIGFRKY' A
#
# COMPACT_ATOMS: atom_id res chain seq x y z
N MET A 1 -20.87 4.95 30.31
CA MET A 1 -21.25 4.85 28.89
C MET A 1 -19.97 4.78 28.07
N GLU A 2 -19.83 3.64 27.37
CA GLU A 2 -18.94 3.32 26.25
C GLU A 2 -17.45 3.68 26.29
N GLN A 3 -16.64 2.75 26.82
CA GLN A 3 -15.25 2.59 26.36
C GLN A 3 -15.06 1.18 25.80
N LYS A 4 -15.58 1.05 24.57
CA LYS A 4 -15.33 0.08 23.50
C LYS A 4 -14.54 -1.17 23.89
N GLU A 5 -15.27 -2.27 23.89
CA GLU A 5 -14.81 -3.66 23.95
C GLU A 5 -13.51 -3.87 23.19
N LYS A 6 -12.47 -4.27 23.93
CA LYS A 6 -11.28 -4.92 23.37
C LYS A 6 -11.74 -6.24 22.75
N LYS A 7 -12.16 -6.22 21.48
CA LYS A 7 -12.47 -7.43 20.72
C LYS A 7 -11.23 -8.32 20.74
N LYS A 8 -11.27 -9.39 21.53
CA LYS A 8 -10.29 -10.48 21.50
C LYS A 8 -10.39 -11.10 20.12
N LEU A 9 -9.54 -10.68 19.19
CA LEU A 9 -9.51 -11.29 17.86
C LEU A 9 -9.22 -12.79 18.01
N ASN A 10 -10.02 -13.61 17.35
CA ASN A 10 -9.79 -15.04 17.28
C ASN A 10 -8.44 -15.32 16.58
N PRO A 11 -7.75 -16.43 16.89
CA PRO A 11 -6.47 -16.78 16.25
C PRO A 11 -6.54 -16.72 14.72
N ILE A 12 -7.67 -17.14 14.14
CA ILE A 12 -7.97 -17.10 12.70
C ILE A 12 -7.98 -15.66 12.15
N GLU A 13 -8.60 -14.72 12.86
CA GLU A 13 -8.69 -13.32 12.44
C GLU A 13 -7.32 -12.63 12.51
N ARG A 14 -6.52 -13.01 13.51
CA ARG A 14 -5.16 -12.50 13.71
C ARG A 14 -4.22 -12.95 12.58
N GLU A 15 -4.40 -14.18 12.11
CA GLU A 15 -3.67 -14.76 10.99
C GLU A 15 -4.10 -14.16 9.64
N LEU A 16 -5.40 -13.94 9.42
CA LEU A 16 -5.92 -13.20 8.26
C LEU A 16 -5.34 -11.79 8.18
N MET A 17 -5.30 -11.07 9.31
CA MET A 17 -4.72 -9.72 9.40
C MET A 17 -3.24 -9.67 9.01
N HIS A 18 -2.46 -10.72 9.34
CA HIS A 18 -1.06 -10.80 8.98
C HIS A 18 -0.82 -11.07 7.50
N LYS A 19 -1.75 -11.78 6.84
CA LYS A 19 -1.70 -12.08 5.40
C LYS A 19 -1.70 -10.83 4.52
N PHE A 20 -2.42 -9.78 4.93
CA PHE A 20 -2.58 -8.54 4.14
C PHE A 20 -1.58 -7.42 4.49
N LYS A 21 -0.76 -7.57 5.54
CA LYS A 21 0.19 -6.53 5.98
C LYS A 21 1.60 -6.67 5.40
N GLY A 22 1.91 -7.76 4.70
CA GLY A 22 3.23 -8.07 4.16
C GLY A 22 3.67 -7.23 2.95
N LYS A 23 4.98 -7.27 2.63
CA LYS A 23 5.57 -6.61 1.44
C LYS A 23 4.93 -7.08 0.12
N ASN A 24 4.44 -8.32 0.06
CA ASN A 24 3.77 -8.89 -1.13
C ASN A 24 2.28 -8.54 -1.25
N ALA A 25 1.67 -7.98 -0.20
CA ALA A 25 0.26 -7.59 -0.26
C ALA A 25 0.04 -6.36 -1.16
N ARG A 26 1.10 -5.58 -1.41
CA ARG A 26 1.02 -4.32 -2.15
C ARG A 26 1.87 -4.39 -3.40
N LYS A 27 1.24 -4.11 -4.54
CA LYS A 27 1.83 -4.17 -5.87
C LYS A 27 1.62 -2.84 -6.59
N CYS A 28 2.51 -2.52 -7.51
CA CYS A 28 2.33 -1.38 -8.40
C CYS A 28 1.06 -1.57 -9.24
N ARG A 29 0.28 -0.50 -9.40
CA ARG A 29 -0.93 -0.48 -10.22
C ARG A 29 -0.69 -0.78 -11.71
N PHE A 30 0.48 -0.44 -12.23
CA PHE A 30 0.84 -0.65 -13.64
C PHE A 30 1.66 -1.92 -13.84
N CYS A 31 2.80 -1.99 -13.16
CA CYS A 31 3.82 -3.01 -13.42
C CYS A 31 3.66 -4.28 -12.56
N GLY A 32 2.70 -4.33 -11.62
CA GLY A 32 2.48 -5.47 -10.73
C GLY A 32 3.62 -5.79 -9.75
N THR A 33 4.76 -5.09 -9.83
CA THR A 33 5.92 -5.33 -8.97
C THR A 33 5.70 -4.81 -7.56
N ALA A 34 6.22 -5.52 -6.56
CA ALA A 34 6.27 -5.05 -5.18
C ALA A 34 7.55 -4.24 -4.87
N ARG A 35 8.53 -4.24 -5.80
CA ARG A 35 9.84 -3.59 -5.60
C ARG A 35 9.79 -2.09 -5.90
N GLY A 36 10.31 -1.28 -4.97
CA GLY A 36 10.42 0.17 -5.17
C GLY A 36 9.07 0.88 -5.33
N LEU A 37 8.08 0.46 -4.53
CA LEU A 37 6.74 1.04 -4.53
C LEU A 37 6.73 2.40 -3.81
N ILE A 38 6.34 3.45 -4.54
CA ILE A 38 6.10 4.78 -4.00
C ILE A 38 4.71 4.78 -3.36
N ARG A 39 4.71 4.94 -2.03
CA ARG A 39 3.51 4.90 -1.19
C ARG A 39 3.00 6.29 -0.80
N LYS A 40 3.81 7.33 -1.00
CA LYS A 40 3.45 8.70 -0.69
C LYS A 40 2.27 9.12 -1.57
N TYR A 41 1.40 9.96 -1.02
CA TYR A 41 0.20 10.48 -1.70
C TYR A 41 -0.74 9.38 -2.22
N LYS A 42 -0.73 8.19 -1.62
CA LYS A 42 -1.56 7.03 -2.01
C LYS A 42 -1.39 6.58 -3.48
N LEU A 43 -0.24 6.89 -4.10
CA LEU A 43 0.03 6.56 -5.50
C LEU A 43 0.08 5.04 -5.77
N GLN A 44 0.77 4.26 -4.91
CA GLN A 44 0.97 2.81 -5.11
C GLN A 44 1.56 2.47 -6.49
N ILE A 45 2.58 3.23 -6.90
CA ILE A 45 3.24 3.08 -8.22
C ILE A 45 4.72 2.74 -8.02
N CYS A 46 5.31 1.90 -8.86
CA CYS A 46 6.73 1.57 -8.83
C CYS A 46 7.58 2.74 -9.34
N ARG A 47 8.79 2.95 -8.81
CA ARG A 47 9.68 4.05 -9.22
C ARG A 47 9.94 4.16 -10.73
N ARG A 48 9.85 3.03 -11.47
CA ARG A 48 9.96 2.97 -12.93
C ARG A 48 8.77 3.65 -13.59
N CYS A 49 7.56 3.15 -13.31
CA CYS A 49 6.32 3.74 -13.82
C CYS A 49 6.10 5.19 -13.37
N PHE A 50 6.63 5.60 -12.21
CA PHE A 50 6.52 6.99 -11.79
C PHE A 50 7.28 7.96 -12.71
N ARG A 51 8.36 7.53 -13.39
CA ARG A 51 9.07 8.39 -14.34
C ARG A 51 8.23 8.68 -15.60
N GLU A 52 7.41 7.73 -16.02
CA GLU A 52 6.55 7.87 -17.20
C GLU A 52 5.27 8.65 -16.91
N VAL A 53 4.70 8.45 -15.72
CA VAL A 53 3.40 9.02 -15.34
C VAL A 53 3.54 10.29 -14.50
N GLY A 54 4.73 10.56 -13.93
CA GLY A 54 4.98 11.68 -13.04
C GLY A 54 4.63 13.04 -13.65
N GLU A 55 5.05 13.28 -14.89
CA GLU A 55 4.74 14.50 -15.63
C GLU A 55 3.23 14.65 -15.88
N LYS A 56 2.55 13.55 -16.20
CA LYS A 56 1.08 13.52 -16.41
C LYS A 56 0.28 13.76 -15.13
N ILE A 57 0.82 13.37 -13.97
CA ILE A 57 0.21 13.62 -12.65
C ILE A 57 0.43 15.09 -12.22
N GLY A 58 1.31 15.83 -12.90
CA GLY A 58 1.62 17.22 -12.58
C GLY A 58 2.88 17.40 -11.72
N PHE A 59 3.70 16.36 -11.56
CA PHE A 59 5.03 16.55 -10.98
C PHE A 59 5.94 17.26 -11.99
N ARG A 60 6.52 18.39 -11.59
CA ARG A 60 7.51 19.14 -12.38
C ARG A 60 8.86 19.09 -11.70
N LYS A 61 9.92 18.99 -12.50
CA LYS A 61 11.31 19.10 -12.04
C LYS A 61 11.68 20.58 -12.04
N TYR A 62 12.00 21.11 -10.86
CA TYR A 62 12.60 22.43 -10.67
C TYR A 62 14.07 22.27 -10.33
#